data_AF-A0A8T7BZ13-F1
#
_entry.id   AF-A0A8T7BZ13-F1
#
_cell.length_a   1.000
_cell.length_b   1.000
_cell.length_c   1.000
_cell.angle_alpha   90.00
_cell.angle_beta   90.00
_cell.angle_gamma   90.00
#
_symmetry.space_group_name_H-M   'P 1'
#
loop_
_entity.id
_entity.type
_entity.pdbx_description
1 polymer ?
#
loop_
_entity_poly.entity_id
_entity_poly.type
_entity_poly.pdbx_seq_one_letter_code
_entity_poly.pdbx_strand_id
1 'polypeptide(L)' 'GANLHLTTTGSDAHHQVESAFKATGRCLRQAFVKCGTSLPTTKGLL' A
#
# COMPACT_ATOMS: atom_id res chain seq x y z
N GLY A 1 8.89 -3.24 -8.80
CA GLY A 1 7.49 -3.63 -8.49
C GLY A 1 7.18 -3.30 -7.04
N ALA A 2 6.01 -3.68 -6.51
CA ALA A 2 5.69 -3.51 -5.09
C ALA A 2 5.04 -4.78 -4.55
N ASN A 3 5.28 -5.08 -3.27
CA ASN A 3 4.57 -6.12 -2.53
C ASN A 3 3.34 -5.48 -1.89
N LEU A 4 2.16 -6.03 -2.16
CA LEU A 4 0.89 -5.55 -1.64
C LEU A 4 0.13 -6.70 -1.01
N HIS A 5 -0.31 -6.50 0.24
CA HIS A 5 -1.17 -7.43 0.95
C HIS A 5 -2.45 -6.71 1.34
N LEU A 6 -3.59 -7.29 0.97
CA LEU A 6 -4.91 -6.72 1.23
C LEU A 6 -5.81 -7.80 1.83
N THR A 7 -6.63 -7.38 2.79
CA THR A 7 -7.68 -8.19 3.36
C THR A 7 -8.90 -7.32 3.56
N THR A 8 -10.07 -7.83 3.19
CA THR A 8 -11.36 -7.18 3.42
C THR A 8 -12.27 -8.14 4.16
N THR A 9 -13.19 -7.58 4.94
CA THR A 9 -14.26 -8.33 5.61
C THR A 9 -15.59 -7.63 5.34
N GLY A 10 -16.68 -8.39 5.34
CA GLY A 10 -18.02 -7.90 5.06
C GLY A 10 -18.81 -8.83 4.16
N SER A 11 -20.06 -8.48 3.89
CA SER A 11 -20.98 -9.25 3.03
C SER A 11 -21.32 -8.54 1.72
N ASP A 12 -21.15 -7.22 1.66
CA ASP A 12 -21.41 -6.43 0.46
C ASP A 12 -20.16 -6.29 -0.41
N ALA A 13 -20.24 -6.73 -1.67
CA ALA A 13 -19.10 -6.73 -2.58
C ALA A 13 -18.68 -5.31 -3.01
N HIS A 14 -19.63 -4.39 -3.17
CA HIS A 14 -19.34 -3.01 -3.57
C HIS A 14 -18.50 -2.30 -2.50
N HIS A 15 -18.94 -2.38 -1.24
CA HIS A 15 -18.22 -1.80 -0.12
C HIS A 15 -16.87 -2.48 0.12
N GLN A 16 -16.76 -3.80 -0.06
CA GLN A 16 -15.46 -4.47 0.08
C GLN A 16 -14.44 -3.95 -0.94
N VAL A 17 -14.80 -3.88 -2.21
CA VAL A 17 -13.91 -3.34 -3.25
C VAL A 17 -13.59 -1.88 -2.97
N GLU A 18 -14.58 -1.06 -2.67
CA GLU A 18 -14.37 0.35 -2.34
C GLU A 18 -13.40 0.53 -1.16
N SER A 19 -13.56 -0.29 -0.11
CA SER A 19 -12.68 -0.28 1.05
C SER A 19 -11.24 -0.67 0.72
N ALA A 20 -11.04 -1.69 -0.14
CA ALA A 20 -9.74 -2.14 -0.59
C ALA A 20 -9.00 -1.03 -1.37
N PHE A 21 -9.69 -0.36 -2.29
CA PHE A 21 -9.11 0.74 -3.07
C PHE A 21 -8.79 1.95 -2.19
N LYS A 22 -9.71 2.35 -1.29
CA LYS A 22 -9.46 3.44 -0.33
C LYS A 22 -8.28 3.15 0.59
N ALA A 23 -8.17 1.93 1.11
CA ALA A 23 -7.05 1.51 1.96
C ALA A 23 -5.72 1.50 1.20
N THR A 24 -5.73 0.98 -0.03
CA THR A 24 -4.55 0.97 -0.90
C THR A 24 -4.06 2.38 -1.19
N GLY A 25 -4.96 3.30 -1.58
CA GLY A 25 -4.60 4.70 -1.82
C GLY A 25 -3.97 5.39 -0.60
N ARG A 26 -4.50 5.12 0.61
CA ARG A 26 -3.91 5.63 1.87
C ARG A 26 -2.54 5.03 2.15
N CYS A 27 -2.35 3.73 1.95
CA CYS A 27 -1.06 3.06 2.14
C CYS A 27 -0.01 3.58 1.17
N LEU A 28 -0.36 3.71 -0.12
CA LEU A 28 0.54 4.26 -1.14
C LEU A 28 0.94 5.71 -0.83
N ARG A 29 0.00 6.54 -0.37
CA ARG A 29 0.32 7.90 0.07
C ARG A 29 1.40 7.92 1.14
N GLN A 30 1.35 7.01 2.11
CA GLN A 30 2.37 6.89 3.15
C GLN A 30 3.69 6.33 2.59
N ALA A 31 3.64 5.31 1.74
CA ALA A 31 4.83 4.67 1.16
C ALA A 31 5.66 5.61 0.27
N PHE A 32 5.02 6.58 -0.39
CA PHE A 32 5.70 7.55 -1.24
C PHE A 32 6.21 8.82 -0.52
N VAL A 33 6.00 8.93 0.79
CA VAL A 33 6.59 10.04 1.55
C VAL A 33 8.11 9.93 1.49
N LYS A 34 8.78 11.00 1.07
CA LYS A 34 10.25 11.06 1.05
C LYS A 34 10.79 11.17 2.47
N CYS A 35 11.42 10.10 2.95
CA CYS A 35 12.11 10.06 4.23
C CYS A 35 13.62 10.07 4.00
N GLY A 36 14.17 11.25 3.72
CA GLY A 36 15.60 11.43 3.42
C GLY A 36 15.98 11.05 1.98
N THR A 37 17.27 10.80 1.77
CA THR A 37 17.86 10.56 0.44
C THR A 37 18.49 9.17 0.28
N SER A 38 18.57 8.38 1.35
CA SER A 38 19.12 7.02 1.31
C SER A 38 18.10 6.02 0.75
N LEU A 39 18.60 5.00 0.04
CA LEU A 39 17.78 3.90 -0.45
C LEU A 39 17.49 2.93 0.70
N PRO A 40 16.20 2.66 1.05
CA PRO A 40 15.84 1.86 2.22
C PRO A 40 15.97 0.34 1.92
N THR A 41 17.19 -0.12 1.68
CA THR A 41 17.51 -1.52 1.37
C THR A 41 18.92 -1.85 1.85
N THR A 42 19.13 -3.06 2.35
CA THR A 42 20.47 -3.55 2.75
C THR A 42 21.30 -4.00 1.54
N LYS A 43 20.66 -4.21 0.38
CA LYS A 43 21.32 -4.78 -0.81
C LYS A 43 21.75 -3.73 -1.83
N GLY A 44 21.39 -2.45 -1.62
CA GLY A 44 21.69 -1.36 -2.55
C GLY A 44 20.83 -1.29 -3.81
N LEU A 45 19.79 -2.13 -3.94
CA LEU A 45 18.84 -2.14 -5.07
C LEU A 45 17.40 -2.45 -4.62
N LEU A 46 16.42 -2.05 -5.45
CA LEU A 46 14.98 -2.28 -5.33
C LEU A 46 14.35 -2.67 -6.68
#